data_AF-A0A2N5REX9-F1
#
_entry.id   AF-A0A2N5REX9-F1
#
_cell.length_a   1.000
_cell.length_b   1.000
_cell.length_c   1.000
_cell.angle_alpha   90.00
_cell.angle_beta   90.00
_cell.angle_gamma   90.00
#
_symmetry.space_group_name_H-M   'P 1'
#
loop_
_entity.id
_entity.type
_entity.pdbx_description
1 polymer ?
#
loop_
_entity_poly.entity_id
_entity_poly.type
_entity_poly.pdbx_seq_one_letter_code
_entity_poly.pdbx_strand_id
1 'polypeptide(L)'
;MLWRVALFFLFLSTFLLAISLDEIKEVSKTDLQKAINLFLNYVKENPSDPEIETVGELLFAKKRLVEAHPSLSKEISSEDLQGLMKKLKDETFLEEETDLLKRVFSNLESFVGSLQSLSDILEYPFFWKLNVPLKIEKPDAFAEELISRFFENPFLFSYEVISALSKIKNAEEIGLAIVQKIENLPLEEGKYPYFLRLFEIARTMGYDRPSALEEEIRKYLSLMTRLNSSISPEDSKEIFSEYESLTIPKENLRKKLVFFFSEKRARAVQNTTYIYFFLVLPAFLLFSARFRAFLYRTLGLKKRAASLYLKLLQKSPENVKLRLKLARLYEELGMHEKAMEEYEIIKKLSQV
;
A
#
# COMPACT_ATOMS: atom_id res chain seq x y z
N MET A 1 -12.43 -15.24 -93.95
CA MET A 1 -11.51 -15.92 -93.00
C MET A 1 -11.14 -15.03 -91.81
N LEU A 2 -10.97 -13.71 -91.99
CA LEU A 2 -10.66 -12.74 -90.93
C LEU A 2 -11.74 -12.55 -89.85
N TRP A 3 -13.03 -12.64 -90.19
CA TRP A 3 -14.12 -12.48 -89.19
C TRP A 3 -14.25 -13.64 -88.20
N ARG A 4 -13.79 -14.85 -88.57
CA ARG A 4 -13.82 -16.03 -87.70
C ARG A 4 -12.69 -16.00 -86.65
N VAL A 5 -11.60 -15.31 -86.94
CA VAL A 5 -10.49 -15.10 -85.98
C VAL A 5 -10.82 -13.96 -85.01
N ALA A 6 -11.53 -12.93 -85.46
CA ALA A 6 -12.02 -11.86 -84.59
C ALA A 6 -13.07 -12.35 -83.56
N LEU A 7 -13.95 -13.28 -83.96
CA LEU A 7 -14.90 -13.93 -83.04
C LEU A 7 -14.22 -14.83 -82.00
N PHE A 8 -13.08 -15.44 -82.33
CA PHE A 8 -12.31 -16.26 -81.39
C PHE A 8 -11.57 -15.41 -80.33
N PHE A 9 -11.14 -14.20 -80.70
CA PHE A 9 -10.56 -13.23 -79.75
C PHE A 9 -11.62 -12.44 -78.93
N LEU A 10 -12.86 -12.33 -79.42
CA LEU A 10 -13.98 -11.78 -78.64
C LEU A 10 -14.55 -12.79 -77.61
N PHE A 11 -14.25 -14.08 -77.75
CA PHE A 11 -14.63 -15.10 -76.78
C PHE A 11 -13.61 -15.28 -75.64
N LEU A 12 -12.41 -14.70 -75.76
CA LEU A 12 -11.34 -14.81 -74.76
C LEU A 12 -11.30 -13.64 -73.76
N SER A 13 -12.23 -12.69 -73.84
CA SER A 13 -12.29 -11.50 -72.97
C SER A 13 -13.40 -11.52 -71.91
N THR A 14 -14.10 -12.65 -71.74
CA THR A 14 -15.17 -12.79 -70.73
C THR A 14 -15.05 -14.05 -69.88
N PHE A 15 -13.83 -14.54 -69.64
CA PHE A 15 -13.59 -15.17 -68.35
C PHE A 15 -13.52 -14.04 -67.31
N LEU A 16 -14.68 -13.52 -66.92
CA LEU A 16 -14.87 -13.01 -65.57
C LEU A 16 -14.47 -14.18 -64.68
N LEU A 17 -13.25 -14.15 -64.15
CA LEU A 17 -12.86 -15.05 -63.07
C LEU A 17 -13.92 -14.88 -61.99
N ALA A 18 -14.81 -15.86 -61.89
CA ALA A 18 -15.80 -15.91 -60.84
C ALA A 18 -15.02 -15.91 -59.53
N ILE A 19 -15.17 -14.84 -58.75
CA ILE A 19 -14.44 -14.67 -57.50
C ILE A 19 -14.75 -15.85 -56.58
N SER A 20 -13.74 -16.48 -55.99
CA SER A 20 -13.96 -17.62 -55.11
C SER A 20 -14.35 -17.18 -53.69
N LEU A 21 -14.92 -18.09 -52.91
CA LEU A 21 -15.21 -17.84 -51.49
C LEU A 21 -13.93 -17.57 -50.67
N ASP A 22 -12.81 -18.20 -51.02
CA ASP A 22 -11.49 -17.91 -50.43
C ASP A 22 -11.01 -16.49 -50.75
N GLU A 23 -11.17 -16.04 -51.99
CA GLU A 23 -10.82 -14.67 -52.39
C GLU A 23 -11.69 -13.65 -51.66
N ILE A 24 -12.99 -13.93 -51.50
CA ILE A 24 -13.90 -13.11 -50.70
C ILE A 24 -13.43 -13.04 -49.25
N LYS A 25 -13.00 -14.17 -48.67
CA LYS A 25 -12.47 -14.24 -47.31
C LYS A 25 -11.20 -13.38 -47.15
N GLU A 26 -10.29 -13.43 -48.11
CA GLU A 26 -9.10 -12.55 -48.10
C GLU A 26 -9.45 -11.07 -48.27
N VAL A 27 -10.41 -10.72 -49.14
CA VAL A 27 -10.89 -9.34 -49.25
C VAL A 27 -11.47 -8.86 -47.92
N SER A 28 -12.15 -9.72 -47.17
CA SER A 28 -12.74 -9.36 -45.86
C SER A 28 -11.71 -8.90 -44.83
N LYS A 29 -10.43 -9.25 -45.02
CA LYS A 29 -9.33 -8.81 -44.14
C LYS A 29 -8.92 -7.36 -44.33
N THR A 30 -9.29 -6.76 -45.47
CA THR A 30 -8.92 -5.39 -45.83
C THR A 30 -10.13 -4.49 -46.01
N ASP A 31 -11.22 -5.02 -46.59
CA ASP A 31 -12.46 -4.30 -46.85
C ASP A 31 -13.66 -5.23 -46.63
N LEU A 32 -14.18 -5.21 -45.41
CA LEU A 32 -15.29 -6.06 -44.99
C LEU A 32 -16.58 -5.76 -45.76
N GLN A 33 -16.87 -4.48 -46.05
CA GLN A 33 -18.10 -4.11 -46.76
C GLN A 33 -18.06 -4.59 -48.21
N LYS A 34 -16.90 -4.47 -48.86
CA LYS A 34 -16.70 -5.01 -50.20
C LYS A 34 -16.81 -6.53 -50.21
N ALA A 35 -16.22 -7.22 -49.23
CA ALA A 35 -16.33 -8.68 -49.11
C ALA A 35 -17.78 -9.14 -48.96
N ILE A 36 -18.58 -8.49 -48.11
CA ILE A 36 -20.01 -8.80 -47.95
C ILE A 36 -20.77 -8.61 -49.26
N ASN A 37 -20.51 -7.53 -50.00
CA ASN A 37 -21.17 -7.30 -51.29
C ASN A 37 -20.80 -8.37 -52.32
N LEU A 38 -19.53 -8.78 -52.38
CA LEU A 38 -19.06 -9.85 -53.25
C LEU A 38 -19.67 -11.20 -52.86
N PHE A 39 -19.75 -11.49 -51.56
CA PHE A 39 -20.40 -12.69 -51.03
C PHE A 39 -21.89 -12.77 -51.41
N LEU A 40 -22.65 -11.67 -51.24
CA LEU A 40 -24.07 -11.65 -51.59
C LEU A 40 -24.30 -11.88 -53.09
N ASN A 41 -23.38 -11.46 -53.96
CA ASN A 41 -23.45 -11.77 -55.38
C ASN A 41 -23.08 -13.24 -55.65
N TYR A 42 -22.03 -13.74 -55.00
CA TYR A 42 -21.61 -15.13 -55.11
C TYR A 42 -22.74 -16.11 -54.75
N VAL A 43 -23.44 -15.87 -53.64
CA VAL A 43 -24.56 -16.71 -53.17
C VAL A 43 -25.71 -16.74 -54.18
N LYS A 44 -25.99 -15.62 -54.87
CA LYS A 44 -27.04 -15.57 -55.90
C LYS A 44 -26.67 -16.42 -57.12
N GLU A 45 -25.39 -16.45 -57.47
CA GLU A 45 -24.88 -17.17 -58.64
C GLU A 45 -24.65 -18.66 -58.34
N ASN A 46 -24.30 -19.01 -57.10
CA ASN A 46 -23.90 -20.37 -56.69
C ASN A 46 -24.66 -20.88 -55.45
N PRO A 47 -26.01 -20.89 -55.43
CA PRO A 47 -26.80 -21.09 -54.20
C PRO A 47 -26.67 -22.47 -53.53
N SER A 48 -26.06 -23.44 -54.20
CA SER A 48 -25.87 -24.81 -53.70
C SER A 48 -24.45 -25.10 -53.24
N ASP A 49 -23.56 -24.10 -53.23
CA ASP A 49 -22.20 -24.28 -52.73
C ASP A 49 -22.22 -24.49 -51.19
N PRO A 50 -21.70 -25.63 -50.69
CA PRO A 50 -21.73 -25.95 -49.26
C PRO A 50 -20.85 -25.04 -48.40
N GLU A 51 -19.86 -24.35 -48.97
CA GLU A 51 -18.97 -23.45 -48.22
C GLU A 51 -19.59 -22.08 -47.92
N ILE A 52 -20.73 -21.75 -48.57
CA ILE A 52 -21.47 -20.51 -48.36
C ILE A 52 -21.82 -20.33 -46.88
N GLU A 53 -22.23 -21.39 -46.20
CA GLU A 53 -22.59 -21.33 -44.78
C GLU A 53 -21.38 -20.87 -43.96
N THR A 54 -20.25 -21.57 -44.07
CA THR A 54 -19.01 -21.26 -43.33
C THR A 54 -18.51 -19.85 -43.58
N VAL A 55 -18.47 -19.39 -44.84
CA VAL A 55 -17.99 -18.04 -45.17
C VAL A 55 -19.00 -16.97 -44.77
N GLY A 56 -20.30 -17.25 -44.92
CA GLY A 56 -21.37 -16.36 -44.48
C GLY A 56 -21.34 -16.14 -42.97
N GLU A 57 -21.17 -17.22 -42.19
CA GLU A 57 -21.04 -17.17 -40.74
C GLU A 57 -19.84 -16.33 -40.28
N LEU A 58 -18.69 -16.48 -40.94
CA LEU A 58 -17.50 -15.68 -40.68
C LEU A 58 -17.73 -14.20 -40.95
N LEU A 59 -18.25 -13.86 -42.14
CA LEU A 59 -18.49 -12.46 -42.52
C LEU A 59 -19.51 -11.80 -41.61
N PHE A 60 -20.55 -12.54 -41.21
CA PHE A 60 -21.53 -12.11 -40.23
C PHE A 60 -20.90 -11.85 -38.86
N ALA A 61 -20.07 -12.77 -38.36
CA ALA A 61 -19.37 -12.60 -37.09
C ALA A 61 -18.46 -11.38 -37.11
N LYS A 62 -17.65 -11.20 -38.16
CA LYS A 62 -16.81 -10.00 -38.35
C LYS A 62 -17.65 -8.73 -38.33
N LYS A 63 -18.73 -8.68 -39.10
CA LYS A 63 -19.61 -7.51 -39.17
C LYS A 63 -20.14 -7.13 -37.79
N ARG A 64 -20.71 -8.08 -37.06
CA ARG A 64 -21.28 -7.83 -35.73
C ARG A 64 -20.23 -7.35 -34.73
N LEU A 65 -19.08 -8.01 -34.68
CA LEU A 65 -18.01 -7.63 -33.76
C LEU A 65 -17.43 -6.25 -34.10
N VAL A 66 -17.30 -5.90 -35.38
CA VAL A 66 -16.84 -4.56 -35.82
C VAL A 66 -17.86 -3.47 -35.46
N GLU A 67 -19.16 -3.76 -35.62
CA GLU A 67 -20.23 -2.83 -35.24
C GLU A 67 -20.30 -2.63 -33.72
N ALA A 68 -20.11 -3.68 -32.93
CA ALA A 68 -20.11 -3.63 -31.48
C ALA A 68 -18.83 -3.00 -30.89
N HIS A 69 -17.66 -3.27 -31.50
CA HIS A 69 -16.36 -2.79 -31.05
C HIS A 69 -15.59 -2.03 -32.16
N PRO A 70 -16.00 -0.80 -32.51
CA PRO A 70 -15.37 -0.02 -33.57
C PRO A 70 -13.86 0.23 -33.36
N SER A 71 -13.41 0.31 -32.10
CA SER A 71 -12.01 0.51 -31.72
C SER A 71 -11.09 -0.67 -32.11
N LEU A 72 -11.65 -1.87 -32.26
CA LEU A 72 -10.99 -3.12 -32.63
C LEU A 72 -11.24 -3.52 -34.08
N SER A 73 -11.89 -2.64 -34.87
CA SER A 73 -12.32 -2.94 -36.24
C SER A 73 -11.19 -3.47 -37.12
N LYS A 74 -10.00 -2.88 -36.98
CA LYS A 74 -8.81 -3.29 -37.72
C LYS A 74 -8.41 -4.72 -37.37
N GLU A 75 -8.24 -5.02 -36.08
CA GLU A 75 -7.78 -6.31 -35.59
C GLU A 75 -8.79 -7.44 -35.90
N ILE A 76 -10.08 -7.16 -35.75
CA ILE A 76 -11.17 -8.11 -36.09
C ILE A 76 -11.20 -8.37 -37.59
N SER A 77 -11.12 -7.32 -38.42
CA SER A 77 -11.17 -7.48 -39.87
C SER A 77 -9.98 -8.28 -40.35
N SER A 78 -8.76 -7.88 -39.96
CA SER A 78 -7.51 -8.51 -40.38
C SER A 78 -7.22 -9.86 -39.70
N GLU A 79 -8.09 -10.32 -38.79
CA GLU A 79 -7.90 -11.55 -37.99
C GLU A 79 -6.58 -11.51 -37.17
N ASP A 80 -6.17 -10.32 -36.73
CA ASP A 80 -4.96 -10.13 -35.91
C ASP A 80 -5.26 -10.34 -34.42
N LEU A 81 -5.20 -11.60 -33.98
CA LEU A 81 -5.47 -11.96 -32.60
C LEU A 81 -4.49 -11.31 -31.61
N GLN A 82 -3.20 -11.24 -31.93
CA GLN A 82 -2.21 -10.63 -31.02
C GLN A 82 -2.43 -9.12 -30.87
N GLY A 83 -2.73 -8.44 -31.97
CA GLY A 83 -3.12 -7.03 -31.96
C GLY A 83 -4.38 -6.81 -31.13
N LEU A 84 -5.37 -7.69 -31.27
CA LEU A 84 -6.60 -7.65 -30.47
C LEU A 84 -6.29 -7.76 -28.97
N MET A 85 -5.51 -8.76 -28.58
CA MET A 85 -5.14 -9.02 -27.17
C MET A 85 -4.46 -7.80 -26.51
N LYS A 86 -3.60 -7.09 -27.26
CA LYS A 86 -2.91 -5.89 -26.76
C LYS A 86 -3.84 -4.69 -26.55
N LYS A 87 -4.98 -4.66 -27.24
CA LYS A 87 -5.97 -3.58 -27.15
C LYS A 87 -7.15 -3.90 -26.22
N LEU A 88 -7.22 -5.10 -25.64
CA LEU A 88 -8.30 -5.51 -24.73
C LEU A 88 -8.40 -4.68 -23.44
N LYS A 89 -7.44 -3.82 -23.13
CA LYS A 89 -7.49 -2.99 -21.91
C LYS A 89 -8.79 -2.20 -21.79
N ASP A 90 -9.23 -1.58 -22.88
CA ASP A 90 -10.34 -0.62 -22.90
C ASP A 90 -11.67 -1.25 -23.35
N GLU A 91 -11.65 -2.50 -23.80
CA GLU A 91 -12.80 -3.21 -24.36
C GLU A 91 -13.14 -4.45 -23.52
N THR A 92 -14.39 -4.90 -23.55
CA THR A 92 -14.82 -6.16 -22.90
C THR A 92 -15.90 -6.79 -23.76
N PHE A 93 -15.77 -8.08 -24.06
CA PHE A 93 -16.75 -8.82 -24.86
C PHE A 93 -17.81 -9.44 -23.96
N LEU A 94 -19.04 -9.47 -24.44
CA LEU A 94 -20.16 -10.19 -23.82
C LEU A 94 -20.00 -11.70 -24.02
N GLU A 95 -20.65 -12.49 -23.16
CA GLU A 95 -20.58 -13.96 -23.27
C GLU A 95 -21.12 -14.45 -24.62
N GLU A 96 -22.21 -13.86 -25.12
CA GLU A 96 -22.79 -14.15 -26.44
C GLU A 96 -21.86 -13.84 -27.63
N GLU A 97 -20.86 -12.98 -27.46
CA GLU A 97 -19.91 -12.61 -28.51
C GLU A 97 -18.74 -13.60 -28.62
N THR A 98 -18.57 -14.46 -27.62
CA THR A 98 -17.49 -15.46 -27.55
C THR A 98 -17.53 -16.42 -28.74
N ASP A 99 -18.73 -16.87 -29.14
CA ASP A 99 -18.89 -17.76 -30.29
C ASP A 99 -18.57 -17.04 -31.61
N LEU A 100 -18.87 -15.74 -31.70
CA LEU A 100 -18.47 -14.91 -32.85
C LEU A 100 -16.95 -14.77 -32.90
N LEU A 101 -16.30 -14.54 -31.75
CA LEU A 101 -14.84 -14.46 -31.66
C LEU A 101 -14.18 -15.76 -32.10
N LYS A 102 -14.69 -16.93 -31.67
CA LYS A 102 -14.17 -18.24 -32.10
C LYS A 102 -14.31 -18.47 -33.61
N ARG A 103 -15.36 -17.94 -34.23
CA ARG A 103 -15.56 -18.00 -35.69
C ARG A 103 -14.56 -17.14 -36.44
N VAL A 104 -14.27 -15.93 -35.94
CA VAL A 104 -13.29 -15.02 -36.57
C VAL A 104 -11.85 -15.49 -36.32
N PHE A 105 -11.55 -15.91 -35.09
CA PHE A 105 -10.22 -16.32 -34.65
C PHE A 105 -10.22 -17.82 -34.36
N SER A 106 -10.01 -18.62 -35.41
CA SER A 106 -10.00 -20.09 -35.30
C SER A 106 -8.98 -20.64 -34.30
N ASN A 107 -7.90 -19.91 -34.01
CA ASN A 107 -6.86 -20.25 -33.04
C ASN A 107 -7.07 -19.59 -31.66
N LEU A 108 -8.24 -19.02 -31.37
CA LEU A 108 -8.50 -18.31 -30.12
C LEU A 108 -8.33 -19.20 -28.90
N GLU A 109 -8.95 -20.38 -28.90
CA GLU A 109 -8.88 -21.30 -27.76
C GLU A 109 -7.48 -21.86 -27.58
N SER A 110 -6.77 -22.18 -28.67
CA SER A 110 -5.39 -22.66 -28.60
C SER A 110 -4.42 -21.55 -28.15
N PHE A 111 -4.65 -20.30 -28.56
CA PHE A 111 -3.87 -19.16 -28.08
C PHE A 111 -4.09 -18.93 -26.59
N VAL A 112 -5.34 -18.84 -26.11
CA VAL A 112 -5.61 -18.68 -24.67
C VAL A 112 -5.05 -19.87 -23.90
N GLY A 113 -5.24 -21.10 -24.40
CA GLY A 113 -4.67 -22.30 -23.81
C GLY A 113 -3.13 -22.32 -23.76
N SER A 114 -2.44 -21.54 -24.60
CA SER A 114 -0.98 -21.44 -24.60
C SER A 114 -0.42 -20.50 -23.51
N LEU A 115 -1.27 -19.71 -22.84
CA LEU A 115 -0.87 -18.76 -21.79
C LEU A 115 -0.59 -19.50 -20.47
N GLN A 116 0.52 -20.24 -20.42
CA GLN A 116 0.83 -21.19 -19.34
C GLN A 116 1.88 -20.67 -18.34
N SER A 117 2.54 -19.54 -18.61
CA SER A 117 3.56 -18.94 -17.74
C SER A 117 3.09 -17.61 -17.14
N LEU A 118 3.76 -17.15 -16.07
CA LEU A 118 3.46 -15.83 -15.52
C LEU A 118 3.79 -14.71 -16.52
N SER A 119 4.84 -14.87 -17.33
CA SER A 119 5.17 -13.92 -18.40
C SER A 119 4.04 -13.72 -19.39
N ASP A 120 3.30 -14.78 -19.73
CA ASP A 120 2.13 -14.69 -20.62
C ASP A 120 1.01 -13.86 -19.99
N ILE A 121 0.74 -14.06 -18.69
CA ILE A 121 -0.28 -13.30 -17.96
C ILE A 121 0.11 -11.83 -17.82
N LEU A 122 1.41 -11.54 -17.65
CA LEU A 122 1.92 -10.17 -17.62
C LEU A 122 1.81 -9.48 -18.98
N GLU A 123 2.03 -10.20 -20.08
CA GLU A 123 1.86 -9.67 -21.44
C GLU A 123 0.38 -9.46 -21.78
N TYR A 124 -0.49 -10.36 -21.32
CA TYR A 124 -1.91 -10.40 -21.67
C TYR A 124 -2.86 -10.44 -20.45
N PRO A 125 -2.84 -9.46 -19.53
CA PRO A 125 -3.62 -9.50 -18.28
C PRO A 125 -5.15 -9.40 -18.50
N PHE A 126 -5.58 -9.07 -19.71
CA PHE A 126 -7.00 -8.93 -20.06
C PHE A 126 -7.57 -10.13 -20.83
N PHE A 127 -6.85 -11.25 -20.92
CA PHE A 127 -7.29 -12.45 -21.65
C PHE A 127 -8.70 -12.90 -21.27
N TRP A 128 -9.06 -12.77 -19.99
CA TRP A 128 -10.34 -13.21 -19.43
C TRP A 128 -11.54 -12.45 -20.01
N LYS A 129 -11.33 -11.27 -20.58
CA LYS A 129 -12.39 -10.47 -21.23
C LYS A 129 -12.90 -11.07 -22.54
N LEU A 130 -12.23 -12.11 -23.05
CA LEU A 130 -12.69 -12.90 -24.18
C LEU A 130 -13.69 -13.98 -23.78
N ASN A 131 -13.94 -14.17 -22.48
CA ASN A 131 -14.77 -15.24 -21.92
C ASN A 131 -14.34 -16.66 -22.34
N VAL A 132 -13.06 -16.82 -22.72
CA VAL A 132 -12.44 -18.12 -22.99
C VAL A 132 -11.73 -18.59 -21.73
N PRO A 133 -12.08 -19.77 -21.17
CA PRO A 133 -11.51 -20.23 -19.92
C PRO A 133 -10.05 -20.67 -20.10
N LEU A 134 -9.15 -20.06 -19.33
CA LEU A 134 -7.77 -20.51 -19.19
C LEU A 134 -7.65 -21.50 -18.03
N LYS A 135 -7.08 -22.68 -18.27
CA LYS A 135 -6.66 -23.61 -17.22
C LYS A 135 -5.14 -23.76 -17.27
N ILE A 136 -4.47 -23.57 -16.14
CA ILE A 136 -3.03 -23.81 -16.01
C ILE A 136 -2.78 -25.30 -15.80
N GLU A 137 -1.97 -25.90 -16.66
CA GLU A 137 -1.70 -27.34 -16.66
C GLU A 137 -0.87 -27.80 -15.46
N LYS A 138 0.06 -26.95 -15.00
CA LYS A 138 0.98 -27.24 -13.88
C LYS A 138 0.87 -26.17 -12.78
N PRO A 139 -0.18 -26.20 -11.95
CA PRO A 139 -0.43 -25.20 -10.91
C PRO A 139 0.75 -25.00 -9.96
N ASP A 140 1.39 -26.08 -9.52
CA ASP A 140 2.54 -26.02 -8.62
C ASP A 140 3.73 -25.30 -9.23
N ALA A 141 4.05 -25.58 -10.49
CA ALA A 141 5.17 -24.93 -11.19
C ALA A 141 4.88 -23.45 -11.43
N PHE A 142 3.63 -23.12 -11.79
CA PHE A 142 3.19 -21.74 -11.96
C PHE A 142 3.25 -20.96 -10.64
N ALA A 143 2.79 -21.56 -9.54
CA ALA A 143 2.88 -20.95 -8.20
C ALA A 143 4.34 -20.67 -7.79
N GLU A 144 5.27 -21.56 -8.14
CA GLU A 144 6.69 -21.37 -7.88
C GLU A 144 7.29 -20.22 -8.68
N GLU A 145 7.00 -20.15 -9.98
CA GLU A 145 7.38 -19.02 -10.83
C GLU A 145 6.82 -17.72 -10.25
N LEU A 146 5.54 -17.71 -9.87
CA LEU A 146 4.87 -16.56 -9.30
C LEU A 146 5.56 -16.04 -8.05
N ILE A 147 5.85 -16.93 -7.10
CA ILE A 147 6.54 -16.57 -5.86
C ILE A 147 7.95 -16.03 -6.17
N SER A 148 8.71 -16.69 -7.05
CA SER A 148 10.06 -16.26 -7.42
C SER A 148 10.04 -14.85 -8.02
N ARG A 149 9.19 -14.62 -9.02
CA ARG A 149 9.03 -13.31 -9.68
C ARG A 149 8.53 -12.23 -8.73
N PHE A 150 7.66 -12.59 -7.78
CA PHE A 150 7.19 -11.66 -6.77
C PHE A 150 8.33 -11.19 -5.87
N PHE A 151 9.22 -12.09 -5.43
CA PHE A 151 10.38 -11.69 -4.64
C PHE A 151 11.43 -10.90 -5.43
N GLU A 152 11.56 -11.16 -6.73
CA GLU A 152 12.40 -10.35 -7.64
C GLU A 152 11.85 -8.92 -7.78
N ASN A 153 10.55 -8.78 -8.04
CA ASN A 153 9.91 -7.48 -8.22
C ASN A 153 8.42 -7.51 -7.83
N PRO A 154 8.08 -7.11 -6.59
CA PRO A 154 6.70 -7.09 -6.10
C PRO A 154 5.76 -6.13 -6.85
N PHE A 155 6.30 -5.19 -7.64
CA PHE A 155 5.50 -4.20 -8.37
C PHE A 155 4.92 -4.74 -9.69
N LEU A 156 5.37 -5.93 -10.15
CA LEU A 156 4.79 -6.60 -11.32
C LEU A 156 3.33 -7.01 -11.09
N PHE A 157 2.93 -7.21 -9.83
CA PHE A 157 1.60 -7.64 -9.44
C PHE A 157 0.69 -6.43 -9.24
N SER A 158 0.36 -5.78 -10.36
CA SER A 158 -0.65 -4.72 -10.41
C SER A 158 -2.05 -5.27 -10.14
N TYR A 159 -3.02 -4.38 -9.96
CA TYR A 159 -4.41 -4.76 -9.80
C TYR A 159 -4.92 -5.60 -10.99
N GLU A 160 -4.55 -5.22 -12.21
CA GLU A 160 -4.95 -5.91 -13.44
C GLU A 160 -4.40 -7.34 -13.48
N VAL A 161 -3.14 -7.53 -13.10
CA VAL A 161 -2.50 -8.86 -13.07
C VAL A 161 -3.14 -9.73 -12.00
N ILE A 162 -3.37 -9.21 -10.80
CA ILE A 162 -4.03 -9.97 -9.72
C ILE A 162 -5.46 -10.34 -10.13
N SER A 163 -6.18 -9.43 -10.79
CA SER A 163 -7.49 -9.71 -11.36
C SER A 163 -7.41 -10.84 -12.40
N ALA A 164 -6.45 -10.77 -13.32
CA ALA A 164 -6.21 -11.81 -14.34
C ALA A 164 -5.98 -13.19 -13.70
N LEU A 165 -5.14 -13.25 -12.68
CA LEU A 165 -4.86 -14.48 -11.93
C LEU A 165 -6.13 -15.07 -11.30
N SER A 166 -7.02 -14.22 -10.76
CA SER A 166 -8.30 -14.67 -10.18
C SER A 166 -9.28 -15.24 -11.22
N LYS A 167 -9.09 -14.95 -12.51
CA LYS A 167 -9.94 -15.41 -13.62
C LYS A 167 -9.47 -16.72 -14.25
N ILE A 168 -8.33 -17.27 -13.80
CA ILE A 168 -7.87 -18.59 -14.20
C ILE A 168 -8.83 -19.64 -13.62
N LYS A 169 -9.23 -20.61 -14.44
CA LYS A 169 -10.23 -21.64 -14.09
C LYS A 169 -9.88 -22.41 -12.82
N ASN A 170 -8.60 -22.71 -12.63
CA ASN A 170 -8.08 -23.39 -11.45
C ASN A 170 -7.23 -22.47 -10.56
N ALA A 171 -7.64 -21.20 -10.44
CA ALA A 171 -6.97 -20.23 -9.58
C ALA A 171 -6.88 -20.69 -8.11
N GLU A 172 -7.90 -21.37 -7.58
CA GLU A 172 -7.89 -21.88 -6.20
C GLU A 172 -6.78 -22.92 -5.98
N GLU A 173 -6.55 -23.81 -6.95
CA GLU A 173 -5.47 -24.81 -6.91
C GLU A 173 -4.10 -24.12 -6.86
N ILE A 174 -3.93 -23.04 -7.64
CA ILE A 174 -2.70 -22.23 -7.63
C ILE A 174 -2.55 -21.50 -6.29
N GLY A 175 -3.63 -20.91 -5.76
CA GLY A 175 -3.65 -20.24 -4.46
C GLY A 175 -3.24 -21.18 -3.31
N LEU A 176 -3.75 -22.41 -3.33
CA LEU A 176 -3.32 -23.47 -2.40
C LEU A 176 -1.82 -23.77 -2.54
N ALA A 177 -1.32 -23.95 -3.76
CA ALA A 177 0.10 -24.22 -4.00
C ALA A 177 1.00 -23.05 -3.55
N ILE A 178 0.56 -21.80 -3.73
CA ILE A 178 1.25 -20.60 -3.22
C ILE A 178 1.42 -20.70 -1.71
N VAL A 179 0.33 -20.95 -0.98
CA VAL A 179 0.34 -21.02 0.49
C VAL A 179 1.23 -22.16 0.98
N GLN A 180 1.08 -23.37 0.42
CA GLN A 180 1.90 -24.52 0.77
C GLN A 180 3.40 -24.24 0.57
N LYS A 181 3.78 -23.53 -0.50
CA LYS A 181 5.18 -23.17 -0.73
C LYS A 181 5.66 -22.12 0.28
N ILE A 182 4.88 -21.08 0.55
CA ILE A 182 5.24 -20.03 1.53
C ILE A 182 5.47 -20.62 2.92
N GLU A 183 4.61 -21.54 3.36
CA GLU A 183 4.74 -22.19 4.68
C GLU A 183 6.02 -23.02 4.83
N ASN A 184 6.64 -23.42 3.71
CA ASN A 184 7.92 -24.15 3.69
C ASN A 184 9.14 -23.25 3.45
N LEU A 185 8.96 -21.94 3.21
CA LEU A 185 10.08 -21.03 2.99
C LEU A 185 10.78 -20.64 4.31
N PRO A 186 12.10 -20.36 4.27
CA PRO A 186 12.79 -19.79 5.41
C PRO A 186 12.15 -18.47 5.87
N LEU A 187 11.76 -18.41 7.14
CA LEU A 187 11.13 -17.25 7.73
C LEU A 187 12.18 -16.18 8.08
N GLU A 188 12.21 -15.11 7.30
CA GLU A 188 13.02 -13.93 7.57
C GLU A 188 12.10 -12.74 7.90
N GLU A 189 12.32 -12.07 9.03
CA GLU A 189 11.46 -10.98 9.51
C GLU A 189 11.30 -9.83 8.49
N GLY A 190 12.33 -9.57 7.69
CA GLY A 190 12.29 -8.57 6.61
C GLY A 190 11.33 -8.94 5.47
N LYS A 191 10.95 -10.22 5.35
CA LYS A 191 10.07 -10.74 4.29
C LYS A 191 8.61 -10.87 4.71
N TYR A 192 8.26 -10.59 5.96
CA TYR A 192 6.88 -10.75 6.46
C TYR A 192 5.83 -9.93 5.70
N PRO A 193 6.07 -8.66 5.32
CA PRO A 193 5.14 -7.94 4.46
C PRO A 193 4.94 -8.59 3.08
N TYR A 194 5.99 -9.21 2.53
CA TYR A 194 5.94 -9.91 1.24
C TYR A 194 5.15 -11.21 1.35
N PHE A 195 5.37 -12.00 2.40
CA PHE A 195 4.56 -13.19 2.67
C PHE A 195 3.09 -12.83 2.85
N LEU A 196 2.78 -11.78 3.62
CA LEU A 196 1.40 -11.34 3.81
C LEU A 196 0.73 -10.99 2.48
N ARG A 197 1.44 -10.27 1.60
CA ARG A 197 0.92 -9.92 0.27
C ARG A 197 0.72 -11.15 -0.62
N LEU A 198 1.58 -12.15 -0.53
CA LEU A 198 1.38 -13.42 -1.25
C LEU A 198 0.17 -14.20 -0.72
N PHE A 199 -0.08 -14.20 0.59
CA PHE A 199 -1.32 -14.73 1.16
C PHE A 199 -2.54 -14.00 0.59
N GLU A 200 -2.52 -12.67 0.52
CA GLU A 200 -3.60 -11.87 -0.05
C GLU A 200 -3.83 -12.16 -1.55
N ILE A 201 -2.77 -12.40 -2.32
CA ILE A 201 -2.88 -12.88 -3.71
C ILE A 201 -3.57 -14.24 -3.74
N ALA A 202 -3.14 -15.21 -2.92
CA ALA A 202 -3.77 -16.53 -2.85
C ALA A 202 -5.27 -16.43 -2.48
N ARG A 203 -5.62 -15.56 -1.51
CA ARG A 203 -7.02 -15.27 -1.14
C ARG A 203 -7.84 -14.75 -2.33
N THR A 204 -7.27 -13.82 -3.09
CA THR A 204 -7.91 -13.25 -4.29
C THR A 204 -8.10 -14.29 -5.39
N MET A 205 -7.25 -15.31 -5.42
CA MET A 205 -7.36 -16.47 -6.32
C MET A 205 -8.36 -17.53 -5.83
N GLY A 206 -9.04 -17.31 -4.70
CA GLY A 206 -10.09 -18.19 -4.18
C GLY A 206 -9.66 -19.10 -3.03
N TYR A 207 -8.40 -19.04 -2.57
CA TYR A 207 -7.99 -19.78 -1.38
C TYR A 207 -8.70 -19.23 -0.12
N ASP A 208 -9.44 -20.06 0.60
CA ASP A 208 -10.25 -19.63 1.75
C ASP A 208 -9.82 -20.26 3.09
N ARG A 209 -8.90 -21.22 3.09
CA ARG A 209 -8.51 -21.96 4.29
C ARG A 209 -7.69 -21.10 5.27
N PRO A 210 -7.82 -21.30 6.58
CA PRO A 210 -7.00 -20.60 7.56
C PRO A 210 -5.52 -21.01 7.44
N SER A 211 -4.60 -20.08 7.69
CA SER A 211 -3.17 -20.37 7.81
C SER A 211 -2.66 -19.76 9.12
N ALA A 212 -2.10 -20.61 9.99
CA ALA A 212 -1.52 -20.17 11.25
C ALA A 212 -0.35 -19.20 11.01
N LEU A 213 0.45 -19.45 9.97
CA LEU A 213 1.55 -18.57 9.58
C LEU A 213 1.04 -17.18 9.16
N GLU A 214 -0.02 -17.12 8.35
CA GLU A 214 -0.65 -15.85 7.95
C GLU A 214 -1.10 -15.05 9.19
N GLU A 215 -1.78 -15.70 10.14
CA GLU A 215 -2.24 -15.08 11.38
C GLU A 215 -1.08 -14.57 12.24
N GLU A 216 -0.02 -15.36 12.41
CA GLU A 216 1.17 -14.95 13.17
C GLU A 216 1.87 -13.75 12.53
N ILE A 217 1.99 -13.73 11.20
CA ILE A 217 2.57 -12.60 10.46
C ILE A 217 1.70 -11.34 10.64
N ARG A 218 0.37 -11.45 10.57
CA ARG A 218 -0.54 -10.32 10.81
C ARG A 218 -0.38 -9.74 12.22
N LYS A 219 -0.32 -10.60 13.23
CA LYS A 219 -0.06 -10.21 14.63
C LYS A 219 1.30 -9.52 14.79
N TYR A 220 2.36 -10.10 14.21
CA TYR A 220 3.69 -9.50 14.22
C TYR A 220 3.69 -8.08 13.63
N LEU A 221 3.05 -7.89 12.46
CA LEU A 221 3.02 -6.58 11.80
C LEU A 221 2.17 -5.58 12.58
N SER A 222 1.06 -6.01 13.19
CA SER A 222 0.25 -5.21 14.12
C SER A 222 1.05 -4.75 15.34
N LEU A 223 1.83 -5.64 15.96
CA LEU A 223 2.72 -5.27 17.06
C LEU A 223 3.79 -4.28 16.61
N MET A 224 4.36 -4.51 15.42
CA MET A 224 5.38 -3.64 14.84
C MET A 224 4.86 -2.21 14.61
N THR A 225 3.60 -2.03 14.17
CA THR A 225 3.00 -0.71 13.98
C THR A 225 2.67 -0.04 15.32
N ARG A 226 2.05 -0.77 16.26
CA ARG A 226 1.72 -0.27 17.61
C ARG A 226 2.95 0.22 18.37
N LEU A 227 4.06 -0.52 18.30
CA LEU A 227 5.33 -0.12 18.92
C LEU A 227 5.88 1.19 18.32
N ASN A 228 5.63 1.47 17.04
CA ASN A 228 6.05 2.71 16.40
C ASN A 228 5.14 3.92 16.71
N SER A 229 3.85 3.70 16.98
CA SER A 229 2.84 4.77 17.15
C SER A 229 2.54 5.16 18.60
N SER A 230 2.93 4.33 19.57
CA SER A 230 2.77 4.43 21.03
C SER A 230 2.13 5.68 21.68
N ILE A 231 0.88 5.54 22.16
CA ILE A 231 0.22 6.47 23.12
C ILE A 231 -0.67 5.69 24.12
N SER A 232 -0.15 4.79 24.98
CA SER A 232 -0.78 4.47 26.30
C SER A 232 0.07 3.51 27.16
N PRO A 233 0.03 3.57 28.51
CA PRO A 233 0.62 2.59 29.44
C PRO A 233 -0.14 1.26 29.57
N GLU A 234 -1.45 1.23 29.32
CA GLU A 234 -2.29 0.03 29.49
C GLU A 234 -2.00 -1.05 28.43
N ASP A 235 -1.55 -0.64 27.24
CA ASP A 235 -1.15 -1.51 26.13
C ASP A 235 0.07 -2.39 26.43
N SER A 236 0.88 -2.05 27.44
CA SER A 236 2.21 -2.65 27.63
C SER A 236 2.16 -4.11 28.07
N LYS A 237 1.15 -4.53 28.84
CA LYS A 237 0.99 -5.95 29.23
C LYS A 237 0.45 -6.78 28.07
N GLU A 238 -0.53 -6.25 27.35
CA GLU A 238 -1.15 -6.88 26.19
C GLU A 238 -0.13 -7.10 25.06
N ILE A 239 0.64 -6.07 24.72
CA ILE A 239 1.74 -6.14 23.74
C ILE A 239 2.73 -7.25 24.11
N PHE A 240 3.07 -7.37 25.39
CA PHE A 240 4.00 -8.41 25.85
C PHE A 240 3.38 -9.81 25.73
N SER A 241 2.12 -10.00 26.13
CA SER A 241 1.44 -11.29 25.98
C SER A 241 1.30 -11.73 24.52
N GLU A 242 0.97 -10.79 23.63
CA GLU A 242 0.86 -11.07 22.20
C GLU A 242 2.22 -11.39 21.59
N TYR A 243 3.28 -10.65 21.96
CA TYR A 243 4.66 -10.95 21.58
C TYR A 243 5.08 -12.35 22.03
N GLU A 244 4.79 -12.76 23.26
CA GLU A 244 5.13 -14.09 23.78
C GLU A 244 4.38 -15.21 23.02
N SER A 245 3.15 -14.95 22.57
CA SER A 245 2.35 -15.93 21.83
C SER A 245 2.86 -16.26 20.42
N LEU A 246 3.69 -15.39 19.83
CA LEU A 246 4.26 -15.62 18.50
C LEU A 246 5.31 -16.73 18.52
N THR A 247 5.23 -17.65 17.57
CA THR A 247 6.20 -18.75 17.38
C THR A 247 7.21 -18.45 16.27
N ILE A 248 6.86 -17.57 15.33
CA ILE A 248 7.74 -17.09 14.27
C ILE A 248 8.94 -16.27 14.78
N PRO A 249 10.04 -16.18 14.00
CA PRO A 249 11.16 -15.29 14.30
C PRO A 249 10.72 -13.85 14.62
N LYS A 250 11.20 -13.32 15.74
CA LYS A 250 10.70 -12.06 16.33
C LYS A 250 11.79 -11.21 16.97
N GLU A 251 13.03 -11.32 16.49
CA GLU A 251 14.20 -10.65 17.07
C GLU A 251 14.19 -9.13 16.80
N ASN A 252 13.72 -8.66 15.65
CA ASN A 252 13.55 -7.22 15.42
C ASN A 252 12.43 -6.66 16.30
N LEU A 253 11.36 -7.42 16.47
CA LEU A 253 10.28 -7.06 17.37
C LEU A 253 10.77 -6.97 18.82
N ARG A 254 11.59 -7.93 19.26
CA ARG A 254 12.27 -7.92 20.56
C ARG A 254 13.11 -6.66 20.76
N LYS A 255 13.96 -6.31 19.78
CA LYS A 255 14.80 -5.10 19.85
C LYS A 255 13.96 -3.84 20.02
N LYS A 256 12.88 -3.71 19.24
CA LYS A 256 11.96 -2.58 19.35
C LYS A 256 11.20 -2.55 20.67
N LEU A 257 10.80 -3.71 21.16
CA LEU A 257 10.11 -3.87 22.43
C LEU A 257 11.02 -3.42 23.59
N VAL A 258 12.30 -3.82 23.59
CA VAL A 258 13.30 -3.35 24.56
C VAL A 258 13.48 -1.83 24.48
N PHE A 259 13.64 -1.28 23.27
CA PHE A 259 13.77 0.16 23.07
C PHE A 259 12.55 0.92 23.61
N PHE A 260 11.35 0.47 23.26
CA PHE A 260 10.09 1.02 23.70
C PHE A 260 9.96 1.07 25.23
N PHE A 261 10.28 -0.04 25.92
CA PHE A 261 10.27 -0.08 27.38
C PHE A 261 11.37 0.79 28.01
N SER A 262 12.55 0.87 27.40
CA SER A 262 13.65 1.71 27.87
C SER A 262 13.33 3.20 27.79
N GLU A 263 12.72 3.66 26.68
CA GLU A 263 12.30 5.06 26.52
C GLU A 263 11.21 5.43 27.52
N LYS A 264 10.21 4.56 27.73
CA LYS A 264 9.16 4.80 28.72
C LYS A 264 9.75 4.92 30.12
N ARG A 265 10.71 4.05 30.49
CA ARG A 265 11.41 4.12 31.78
C ARG A 265 12.19 5.43 31.93
N ALA A 266 12.91 5.87 30.90
CA ALA A 266 13.64 7.14 30.93
C ALA A 266 12.72 8.35 31.10
N ARG A 267 11.60 8.41 30.36
CA ARG A 267 10.58 9.45 30.50
C ARG A 267 9.94 9.48 31.88
N ALA A 268 9.62 8.31 32.45
CA ALA A 268 9.09 8.22 33.81
C ALA A 268 10.06 8.80 34.84
N VAL A 269 11.35 8.44 34.76
CA VAL A 269 12.39 8.93 35.68
C VAL A 269 12.63 10.43 35.53
N GLN A 270 12.67 10.95 34.30
CA GLN A 270 12.79 12.40 34.07
C GLN A 270 11.60 13.15 34.67
N ASN A 271 10.37 12.72 34.40
CA ASN A 271 9.17 13.37 34.95
C ASN A 271 9.18 13.37 36.48
N THR A 272 9.54 12.25 37.13
CA THR A 272 9.68 12.18 38.58
C THR A 272 10.75 13.15 39.09
N THR A 273 11.89 13.26 38.40
CA THR A 273 12.99 14.17 38.78
C THR A 273 12.58 15.64 38.65
N TYR A 274 11.88 16.02 37.57
CA TYR A 274 11.32 17.37 37.40
C TYR A 274 10.29 17.71 38.47
N ILE A 275 9.41 16.76 38.84
CA ILE A 275 8.44 16.94 39.91
C ILE A 275 9.15 17.19 41.25
N TYR A 276 10.17 16.39 41.59
CA TYR A 276 10.96 16.62 42.79
C TYR A 276 11.70 17.96 42.74
N PHE A 277 12.28 18.34 41.60
CA PHE A 277 12.94 19.62 41.45
C PHE A 277 11.96 20.79 41.64
N PHE A 278 10.77 20.72 41.05
CA PHE A 278 9.77 21.79 41.14
C PHE A 278 9.10 21.87 42.52
N LEU A 279 8.93 20.75 43.24
CA LEU A 279 8.33 20.75 44.58
C LEU A 279 9.35 21.00 45.69
N VAL A 280 10.53 20.39 45.63
CA VAL A 280 11.50 20.37 46.75
C VAL A 280 12.43 21.58 46.71
N LEU A 281 12.82 22.08 45.53
CA LEU A 281 13.70 23.23 45.42
C LEU A 281 13.11 24.53 46.02
N PRO A 282 11.85 24.93 45.71
CA PRO A 282 11.24 26.09 46.36
C PRO A 282 10.96 25.86 47.84
N ALA A 283 10.62 24.63 48.26
CA ALA A 283 10.48 24.28 49.67
C ALA A 283 11.80 24.42 50.44
N PHE A 284 12.92 24.02 49.83
CA PHE A 284 14.26 24.18 50.42
C PHE A 284 14.67 25.66 50.55
N LEU A 285 14.36 26.49 49.54
CA LEU A 285 14.61 27.93 49.60
C LEU A 285 13.81 28.60 50.74
N LEU A 286 12.58 28.14 50.99
CA LEU A 286 11.73 28.58 52.11
C LEU A 286 12.29 28.19 53.49
N PHE A 287 13.14 27.18 53.60
CA PHE A 287 13.80 26.85 54.88
C PHE A 287 14.87 27.87 55.29
N SER A 288 15.50 28.55 54.33
CA SER A 288 16.57 29.50 54.63
C SER A 288 16.02 30.76 55.34
N ALA A 289 16.59 31.11 56.50
CA ALA A 289 16.12 32.24 57.31
C ALA A 289 16.31 33.60 56.60
N ARG A 290 17.34 33.71 55.76
CA ARG A 290 17.62 34.91 54.93
C ARG A 290 16.55 35.12 53.85
N PHE A 291 16.15 34.06 53.16
CA PHE A 291 15.11 34.14 52.13
C PHE A 291 13.73 34.43 52.75
N ARG A 292 13.40 33.80 53.88
CA ARG A 292 12.17 34.11 54.63
C ARG A 292 12.09 35.57 55.07
N ALA A 293 13.20 36.14 55.57
CA ALA A 293 13.25 37.55 55.96
C ALA A 293 13.08 38.50 54.76
N PHE A 294 13.61 38.12 53.60
CA PHE A 294 13.38 38.82 52.35
C PHE A 294 11.92 38.73 51.89
N LEU A 295 11.34 37.53 51.87
CA LEU A 295 9.95 37.27 51.48
C LEU A 295 8.94 38.00 52.37
N TYR A 296 9.14 38.00 53.70
CA TYR A 296 8.27 38.74 54.62
C TYR A 296 8.36 40.25 54.44
N ARG A 297 9.49 40.78 53.97
CA ARG A 297 9.62 42.19 53.62
C ARG A 297 8.83 42.51 52.34
N THR A 298 8.97 41.68 51.29
CA THR A 298 8.26 41.90 50.02
C THR A 298 6.75 41.75 50.16
N LEU A 299 6.29 40.88 51.06
CA LEU A 299 4.86 40.66 51.37
C LEU A 299 4.29 41.67 52.39
N GLY A 300 5.05 42.69 52.82
CA GLY A 300 4.57 43.74 53.73
C GLY A 300 4.46 43.32 55.21
N LEU A 301 4.87 42.10 55.57
CA LEU A 301 4.90 41.58 56.95
C LEU A 301 6.15 42.07 57.71
N LYS A 302 6.32 43.40 57.76
CA LYS A 302 7.52 44.08 58.26
C LYS A 302 7.91 43.63 59.68
N LYS A 303 6.97 43.55 60.63
CA LYS A 303 7.24 43.09 62.02
C LYS A 303 7.87 41.69 62.08
N ARG A 304 7.42 40.75 61.24
CA ARG A 304 7.97 39.39 61.19
C ARG A 304 9.35 39.37 60.52
N ALA A 305 9.55 40.18 59.48
CA ALA A 305 10.86 40.36 58.84
C ALA A 305 11.89 40.92 59.84
N ALA A 306 11.54 41.92 60.65
CA ALA A 306 12.42 42.48 61.70
C ALA A 306 12.90 41.40 62.66
N SER A 307 11.98 40.57 63.16
CA SER A 307 12.31 39.49 64.10
C SER A 307 13.27 38.45 63.52
N LEU A 308 13.17 38.16 62.21
CA LEU A 308 14.08 37.24 61.52
C LEU A 308 15.45 37.88 61.29
N TYR A 309 15.51 39.16 60.93
CA TYR A 309 16.79 39.88 60.81
C TYR A 309 17.51 39.98 62.16
N LEU A 310 16.78 40.17 63.26
CA LEU A 310 17.34 40.15 64.61
C LEU A 310 17.93 38.77 64.96
N LYS A 311 17.19 37.68 64.69
CA LYS A 311 17.70 36.31 64.86
C LYS A 311 18.92 35.99 63.98
N LEU A 312 18.99 36.57 62.79
CA LEU A 312 20.16 36.45 61.90
C LEU A 312 21.36 37.23 62.43
N LEU A 313 21.14 38.41 63.02
CA LEU A 313 22.17 39.24 63.64
C LEU A 313 22.73 38.63 64.93
N GLN A 314 21.94 37.90 65.70
CA GLN A 314 22.45 37.14 66.85
C GLN A 314 23.56 36.15 66.47
N LYS A 315 23.50 35.59 65.26
CA LYS A 315 24.53 34.67 64.73
C LYS A 315 25.68 35.39 64.01
N SER A 316 25.47 36.63 63.59
CA SER A 316 26.48 37.42 62.87
C SER A 316 26.38 38.89 63.30
N PRO A 317 26.85 39.21 64.52
CA PRO A 317 26.62 40.52 65.13
C PRO A 317 27.30 41.66 64.38
N GLU A 318 28.35 41.41 63.63
CA GLU A 318 29.12 42.47 62.94
C GLU A 318 28.64 42.72 61.51
N ASN A 319 27.57 42.04 61.06
CA ASN A 319 27.11 42.14 59.68
C ASN A 319 26.39 43.47 59.41
N VAL A 320 27.16 44.49 59.01
CA VAL A 320 26.70 45.84 58.70
C VAL A 320 25.51 45.84 57.72
N LYS A 321 25.55 44.97 56.69
CA LYS A 321 24.49 44.89 55.66
C LYS A 321 23.16 44.38 56.21
N LEU A 322 23.18 43.47 57.20
CA LEU A 322 21.97 43.00 57.87
C LEU A 322 21.45 44.03 58.88
N ARG A 323 22.33 44.70 59.62
CA ARG A 323 21.96 45.79 60.54
C ARG A 323 21.28 46.93 59.80
N LEU A 324 21.82 47.33 58.66
CA LEU A 324 21.25 48.40 57.84
C LEU A 324 19.88 48.03 57.28
N LYS A 325 19.67 46.75 56.94
CA LYS A 325 18.34 46.24 56.54
C LYS A 325 17.34 46.26 57.70
N LEU A 326 17.79 45.97 58.92
CA LEU A 326 16.94 46.02 60.12
C LEU A 326 16.60 47.47 60.51
N ALA A 327 17.57 48.38 60.50
CA ALA A 327 17.39 49.80 60.81
C ALA A 327 16.35 50.47 59.89
N ARG A 328 16.50 50.31 58.57
CA ARG A 328 15.51 50.79 57.59
C ARG A 328 14.12 50.21 57.84
N LEU A 329 14.06 48.95 58.24
CA LEU A 329 12.78 48.28 58.48
C LEU A 329 12.13 48.72 59.79
N TYR A 330 12.91 49.18 60.78
CA TYR A 330 12.40 49.87 61.98
C TYR A 330 11.90 51.29 61.68
N GLU A 331 12.58 52.05 60.81
CA GLU A 331 12.09 53.36 60.34
C GLU A 331 10.75 53.20 59.61
N GLU A 332 10.66 52.22 58.71
CA GLU A 332 9.43 51.89 57.98
C GLU A 332 8.27 51.42 58.90
N LEU A 333 8.56 51.05 60.15
CA LEU A 333 7.60 50.66 61.18
C LEU A 333 7.31 51.79 62.18
N GLY A 334 7.92 52.96 62.02
CA GLY A 334 7.81 54.11 62.95
C GLY A 334 8.60 53.95 64.25
N MET A 335 9.48 52.96 64.35
CA MET A 335 10.28 52.67 65.54
C MET A 335 11.63 53.42 65.48
N HIS A 336 11.57 54.75 65.45
CA HIS A 336 12.72 55.62 65.18
C HIS A 336 13.87 55.48 66.19
N GLU A 337 13.56 55.27 67.48
CA GLU A 337 14.58 55.05 68.52
C GLU A 337 15.42 53.79 68.24
N LYS A 338 14.77 52.66 67.96
CA LYS A 338 15.45 51.39 67.65
C LYS A 338 16.20 51.42 66.33
N ALA A 339 15.71 52.20 65.36
CA ALA A 339 16.44 52.43 64.12
C ALA A 339 17.74 53.21 64.37
N MET A 340 17.69 54.24 65.20
CA MET A 340 18.85 55.05 65.57
C MET A 340 19.91 54.21 66.30
N GLU A 341 19.50 53.36 67.24
CA GLU A 341 20.40 52.43 67.93
C GLU A 341 21.18 51.54 66.95
N GLU A 342 20.50 50.96 65.96
CA GLU A 342 21.17 50.14 64.94
C GLU A 342 22.10 50.96 64.03
N TYR A 343 21.74 52.21 63.70
CA TYR A 343 22.62 53.12 62.94
C TYR A 343 23.87 53.53 63.71
N GLU A 344 23.77 53.75 65.02
CA GLU A 344 24.92 54.00 65.87
C GLU A 344 25.86 52.79 65.93
N ILE A 345 25.32 51.58 66.04
CA ILE A 345 26.10 50.35 66.01
C ILE A 345 26.78 50.18 64.65
N ILE A 346 26.07 50.45 63.54
CA ILE A 346 26.66 50.44 62.19
C ILE A 346 27.82 51.43 62.10
N LYS A 347 27.63 52.67 62.58
CA LYS A 347 28.66 53.72 62.57
C LYS A 347 29.92 53.27 63.31
N LYS A 348 29.75 52.71 64.52
CA LYS A 348 30.86 52.17 65.32
C LYS A 348 31.58 51.02 64.62
N LEU A 349 30.85 50.09 64.02
CA LEU A 349 31.42 48.96 63.28
C LEU A 349 32.08 49.35 61.95
N SER A 350 31.73 50.50 61.38
CA SER A 350 32.32 51.03 60.13
C SER A 350 33.54 51.93 60.34
N GLN A 351 33.84 52.27 61.61
CA GLN A 351 35.00 53.07 62.02
C GLN A 351 36.18 52.21 62.50
N VAL A 352 36.01 50.88 62.49
CA VAL A 352 37.03 49.83 62.65
C VAL A 352 37.30 49.23 61.28
#